data_AF-A0A0B2SBI9-F1
#
_entry.id   AF-A0A0B2SBI9-F1
#
_cell.length_a   1.000
_cell.length_b   1.000
_cell.length_c   1.000
_cell.angle_alpha   90.00
_cell.angle_beta   90.00
_cell.angle_gamma   90.00
#
_symmetry.space_group_name_H-M   'P 1'
#
loop_
_entity.id
_entity.type
_entity.pdbx_description
1 polymer ?
#
loop_
_entity_poly.entity_id
_entity_poly.type
_entity_poly.pdbx_seq_one_letter_code
_entity_poly.pdbx_strand_id
1 'polypeptide(L)' 'MEDAVAVIPGFMSRTCDHIGGCTAPGSRSSGEIAPVHFFGVYDGHGGSQFERGVACYGDWTQKGRECGGITTESDCS' A
#
# COMPACT_ATOMS: atom_id res chain seq x y z
N MET A 1 -1.89 -11.67 21.18
CA MET A 1 -0.75 -11.02 20.50
C MET A 1 -1.37 -9.83 19.79
N GLU A 2 -0.90 -8.61 20.06
CA GLU A 2 -1.46 -7.38 19.47
C GLU A 2 -0.60 -6.88 18.30
N ASP A 3 0.52 -7.56 18.04
CA ASP A 3 1.45 -7.25 16.96
C ASP A 3 0.85 -7.65 15.61
N ALA A 4 1.01 -6.77 14.62
CA ALA A 4 0.49 -6.98 13.28
C ALA A 4 1.58 -6.84 12.22
N VAL A 5 1.44 -7.61 11.15
CA VAL A 5 2.24 -7.45 9.93
C VAL A 5 1.30 -7.16 8.76
N ALA A 6 1.65 -6.16 7.94
CA ALA A 6 0.97 -5.86 6.69
C ALA A 6 1.93 -6.08 5.52
N VAL A 7 1.49 -6.87 4.53
CA VAL A 7 2.20 -7.08 3.26
C VAL A 7 1.25 -6.73 2.12
N ILE A 8 1.51 -5.62 1.44
CA ILE A 8 0.66 -5.14 0.36
C ILE A 8 1.48 -5.02 -0.92
N PRO A 9 1.48 -6.06 -1.77
CA PRO A 9 2.16 -5.99 -3.05
C PRO A 9 1.39 -5.10 -4.02
N GLY A 10 2.11 -4.29 -4.81
CA GLY A 10 1.50 -3.37 -5.76
C GLY A 10 0.56 -2.37 -5.10
N PHE A 11 0.92 -1.89 -3.90
CA PHE A 11 0.17 -0.90 -3.13
C PHE A 11 -0.09 0.37 -3.94
N MET A 12 0.87 0.75 -4.77
CA MET A 12 0.75 1.84 -5.73
C MET A 12 1.66 1.59 -6.93
N SER A 13 1.41 2.29 -8.03
CA SER A 13 2.28 2.27 -9.21
C SER A 13 2.84 3.67 -9.46
N ARG A 14 4.16 3.81 -9.40
CA ARG A 14 4.83 5.10 -9.63
C ARG A 14 6.14 4.93 -10.37
N THR A 15 6.58 6.03 -10.96
CA THR A 15 7.92 6.12 -11.52
C THR A 15 8.93 6.19 -10.38
N CYS A 16 10.10 5.61 -10.62
CA CYS A 16 11.16 5.64 -9.63
C CYS A 16 11.57 7.08 -9.31
N ASP A 17 11.61 7.98 -10.31
CA ASP A 17 11.96 9.40 -10.09
C ASP A 17 11.00 10.12 -9.13
N HIS A 18 9.75 9.64 -9.00
CA HIS A 18 8.79 10.18 -8.04
C HIS A 18 8.99 9.67 -6.62
N ILE A 19 9.43 8.41 -6.46
CA ILE A 19 9.65 7.76 -5.16
C ILE A 19 11.05 8.09 -4.61
N GLY A 20 12.04 8.20 -5.50
CA GLY A 20 13.46 8.32 -5.17
C GLY A 20 14.18 6.98 -5.04
N GLY A 21 15.50 7.01 -4.75
CA GLY A 21 16.33 5.81 -4.54
C GLY A 21 16.73 5.05 -5.81
N CYS A 22 16.47 5.62 -7.00
CA CYS A 22 16.80 5.00 -8.28
C CYS A 22 18.31 4.85 -8.46
N THR A 23 18.73 3.68 -8.94
CA THR A 23 20.12 3.41 -9.29
C THR A 23 20.58 4.18 -10.54
N ALA A 24 19.64 4.64 -11.39
CA ALA A 24 19.92 5.44 -12.57
C ALA A 24 18.92 6.61 -12.71
N PRO A 25 19.06 7.68 -11.88
CA PRO A 25 18.16 8.83 -11.92
C PRO A 25 18.16 9.52 -13.29
N GLY A 26 16.99 9.94 -13.78
CA GLY A 26 16.84 10.64 -15.06
C GLY A 26 17.06 9.78 -16.32
N SER A 27 17.19 8.46 -16.16
CA SER A 27 17.25 7.51 -17.26
C SER A 27 15.85 7.19 -17.79
N ARG A 28 15.78 6.53 -18.96
CA ARG A 28 14.49 6.04 -19.47
C ARG A 28 13.80 5.09 -18.49
N SER A 29 14.57 4.21 -17.83
CA SER A 29 14.03 3.23 -16.88
C SER A 29 13.58 3.85 -15.56
N SER A 30 14.15 4.98 -15.12
CA SER A 30 13.65 5.67 -13.91
C SER A 30 12.27 6.33 -14.12
N GLY A 31 11.94 6.63 -15.38
CA GLY A 31 10.64 7.14 -15.81
C GLY A 31 9.59 6.06 -16.09
N GLU A 32 9.94 4.77 -16.03
CA GLU A 32 8.97 3.69 -16.20
C GLU A 32 8.13 3.51 -14.93
N ILE A 33 6.82 3.30 -15.10
CA ILE A 33 5.92 3.05 -13.98
C ILE A 33 6.15 1.62 -13.50
N ALA A 34 6.54 1.49 -12.23
CA ALA A 34 6.74 0.20 -11.57
C ALA A 34 5.82 0.06 -10.34
N PRO A 35 5.43 -1.17 -9.97
CA PRO A 35 4.70 -1.41 -8.74
C PRO A 35 5.60 -1.15 -7.52
N VAL A 36 5.03 -0.50 -6.50
CA VAL A 36 5.62 -0.29 -5.19
C VAL A 36 4.96 -1.26 -4.20
N HIS A 37 5.78 -1.90 -3.37
CA HIS A 37 5.33 -2.88 -2.38
C HIS A 37 5.46 -2.28 -0.98
N PHE A 38 4.43 -2.45 -0.15
CA PHE A 38 4.42 -1.98 1.23
C PHE A 38 4.57 -3.15 2.20
N PHE A 39 5.46 -2.99 3.18
CA PHE A 39 5.68 -3.92 4.27
C PHE A 39 5.70 -3.13 5.58
N GLY A 40 4.75 -3.43 6.48
CA GLY A 40 4.66 -2.80 7.79
C GLY A 40 4.70 -3.84 8.89
N VAL A 41 5.48 -3.59 9.93
CA VAL A 41 5.48 -4.35 11.18
C VAL A 41 5.05 -3.40 12.28
N TYR A 42 4.08 -3.80 13.06
CA TYR A 42 3.45 -2.98 14.07
C TYR A 42 3.48 -3.72 15.40
N ASP A 43 4.16 -3.15 16.38
CA ASP A 43 4.28 -3.66 17.75
C ASP A 43 3.09 -3.15 18.56
N GLY A 44 2.20 -4.05 18.94
CA GLY A 44 0.92 -3.71 19.53
C GLY A 44 1.00 -3.51 21.04
N HIS A 45 0.36 -2.45 21.54
CA HIS A 45 0.23 -2.19 22.96
C HIS A 45 -1.09 -1.48 23.30
N GLY A 46 -1.79 -2.00 24.32
CA GLY A 46 -2.91 -1.31 24.95
C GLY A 46 -4.28 -1.65 24.35
N GLY A 47 -4.35 -2.69 23.51
CA GLY A 47 -5.58 -3.21 22.91
C GLY A 47 -5.45 -3.52 21.41
N SER A 48 -6.51 -4.10 20.84
CA SER A 48 -6.55 -4.59 19.44
C SER A 48 -7.07 -3.58 18.42
N GLN A 49 -7.16 -2.29 18.77
CA GLN A 49 -7.69 -1.25 17.88
C GLN A 49 -6.82 -1.10 16.63
N PHE A 50 -5.49 -1.22 16.79
CA PHE A 50 -4.52 -1.10 15.71
C PHE A 50 -4.59 -2.29 14.74
N GLU A 51 -4.62 -3.52 15.25
CA GLU A 51 -4.84 -4.73 14.45
C GLU A 51 -6.13 -4.65 13.62
N ARG A 52 -7.23 -4.20 14.23
CA ARG A 52 -8.52 -4.02 13.52
C ARG A 52 -8.42 -2.96 12.43
N GLY A 53 -7.69 -1.87 12.66
CA GLY A 53 -7.44 -0.85 11.66
C GLY A 53 -6.65 -1.37 10.45
N VAL A 54 -5.60 -2.16 10.70
CA VAL A 54 -4.80 -2.79 9.64
C VAL A 54 -5.60 -3.83 8.87
N ALA A 55 -6.43 -4.64 9.56
CA ALA A 55 -7.32 -5.60 8.91
C ALA A 55 -8.33 -4.90 7.98
N CYS A 56 -8.94 -3.79 8.43
CA CYS A 56 -9.76 -2.96 7.56
C CYS A 56 -8.96 -2.43 6.36
N TYR A 57 -7.70 -2.02 6.54
CA TYR A 57 -6.86 -1.52 5.44
C TYR A 57 -6.64 -2.57 4.34
N GLY A 58 -6.51 -3.86 4.71
CA GLY A 58 -6.48 -4.97 3.75
C GLY A 58 -7.78 -5.07 2.93
N ASP A 59 -8.91 -4.91 3.60
CA ASP A 59 -10.25 -4.91 3.01
C ASP A 59 -10.44 -3.72 2.04
N TRP A 60 -10.01 -2.51 2.45
CA TRP A 60 -9.98 -1.32 1.58
C TRP A 60 -9.03 -1.47 0.40
N THR A 61 -7.90 -2.16 0.57
CA THR A 61 -6.95 -2.42 -0.51
C THR A 61 -7.52 -3.39 -1.54
N GLN A 62 -8.16 -4.47 -1.09
CA GLN A 62 -8.85 -5.42 -1.97
C GLN A 62 -9.98 -4.71 -2.72
N LYS A 63 -10.83 -3.96 -1.99
CA LYS A 63 -11.93 -3.19 -2.56
C LYS A 63 -11.42 -2.11 -3.53
N GLY A 64 -10.28 -1.50 -3.24
CA GLY A 64 -9.57 -0.60 -4.14
C GLY A 64 -9.11 -1.31 -5.41
N ARG A 65 -8.61 -2.55 -5.36
CA ARG A 65 -8.29 -3.32 -6.59
C ARG A 65 -9.55 -3.67 -7.38
N GLU A 66 -10.62 -4.07 -6.71
CA GLU A 66 -11.91 -4.38 -7.34
C GLU A 66 -12.50 -3.15 -8.04
N CYS A 67 -12.40 -1.97 -7.41
CA CYS A 67 -12.89 -0.70 -7.91
C CYS A 67 -11.79 0.09 -8.70
N GLY A 68 -10.75 -0.60 -9.22
CA GLY A 68 -9.79 -0.04 -10.20
C GLY A 68 -8.79 1.01 -9.67
N GLY A 69 -8.58 1.07 -8.35
CA GLY A 69 -7.65 1.97 -7.66
C GLY A 69 -8.30 3.23 -7.09
N ILE A 70 -9.63 3.37 -7.19
CA ILE A 70 -10.38 4.52 -6.67
C ILE A 70 -11.31 4.01 -5.57
N THR A 71 -11.07 4.44 -4.33
CA THR A 71 -11.96 4.17 -3.19
C THR A 71 -12.53 5.49 -2.68
N THR A 72 -13.61 5.97 -3.31
CA THR A 72 -14.53 6.87 -2.60
C THR A 72 -15.69 6.02 -2.05
N GLU A 73 -16.29 6.41 -0.92
CA GLU A 73 -17.36 5.65 -0.25
C GLU A 73 -18.56 5.31 -1.16
N SER A 74 -18.71 5.98 -2.30
CA SER A 74 -19.79 5.78 -3.26
C SER A 74 -19.58 4.69 -4.31
N ASP A 75 -18.37 4.13 -4.48
CA ASP A 75 -18.00 3.46 -5.74
C ASP A 75 -18.13 1.93 -5.79
N CYS A 76 -18.68 1.29 -4.76
CA CYS A 76 -18.93 -0.15 -4.82
C CYS A 76 -20.37 -0.43 -4.30
N SER A 77 -21.34 -0.34 -5.23
CA SER A 77 -22.75 -0.77 -5.07
C SER A 77 -22.95 -2.18 -5.58
#